data_AF-A0A7X0T6S9-F1
#
_entry.id   AF-A0A7X0T6S9-F1
#
_cell.length_a   1.000
_cell.length_b   1.000
_cell.length_c   1.000
_cell.angle_alpha   90.00
_cell.angle_beta   90.00
_cell.angle_gamma   90.00
#
_symmetry.space_group_name_H-M   'P 1'
#
loop_
_entity.id
_entity.type
_entity.pdbx_description
1 polymer ?
#
loop_
_entity_poly.entity_id
_entity_poly.type
_entity_poly.pdbx_seq_one_letter_code
_entity_poly.pdbx_strand_id
1 'polypeptide(L)'
;MDISQIKAETVTPEVGIHVGDSAAPVKVMSFVNLRCPFCREWNEKSQDVLTEFIQARKIELIIKPFDKEKESLQRGNVTHRYLDYSKPEETRENINKIYSTQDEWGSLSLTEVAAYMESKLGLTEQDNKAVSEKIIAEANTANIVFVPTVIVGKHIFDEHISPEELRTLLNEELAK
;
A
#
# COMPACT_ATOMS: atom_id res chain seq x y z
N MET A 1 13.36 10.70 2.19
CA MET A 1 12.18 11.57 1.96
C MET A 1 12.21 12.77 2.91
N ASP A 2 11.87 14.00 2.47
CA ASP A 2 11.64 15.11 3.43
C ASP A 2 10.24 14.95 4.03
N ILE A 3 10.18 14.45 5.26
CA ILE A 3 8.94 14.20 5.98
C ILE A 3 8.41 15.45 6.71
N SER A 4 9.18 16.53 6.77
CA SER A 4 8.83 17.74 7.56
C SER A 4 7.54 18.43 7.07
N GLN A 5 7.19 18.21 5.80
CA GLN A 5 6.01 18.79 5.18
C GLN A 5 4.76 17.90 5.31
N ILE A 6 4.92 16.63 5.69
CA ILE A 6 3.83 15.66 5.78
C ILE A 6 3.01 15.92 7.04
N LYS A 7 1.70 16.08 6.86
CA LYS A 7 0.72 16.29 7.94
C LYS A 7 0.08 14.95 8.32
N ALA A 8 0.84 14.08 8.99
CA ALA A 8 0.40 12.73 9.32
C ALA A 8 -0.91 12.68 10.12
N GLU A 9 -1.21 13.71 10.92
CA GLU A 9 -2.44 13.85 11.67
C GLU A 9 -3.71 13.98 10.82
N THR A 10 -3.55 14.26 9.52
CA THR A 10 -4.66 14.33 8.56
C THR A 10 -4.87 13.02 7.79
N VAL A 11 -3.98 12.04 7.98
CA VAL A 11 -4.12 10.68 7.44
C VAL A 11 -4.88 9.85 8.44
N THR A 12 -5.88 9.12 7.95
CA THR A 12 -6.85 8.45 8.81
C THR A 12 -7.08 7.00 8.34
N PRO A 13 -7.48 6.09 9.23
CA PRO A 13 -7.55 4.68 8.90
C PRO A 13 -8.76 4.28 8.03
N GLU A 14 -9.67 5.18 7.66
CA GLU A 14 -10.99 4.84 7.09
C GLU A 14 -10.98 4.48 5.61
N VAL A 15 -9.98 4.94 4.86
CA VAL A 15 -9.90 4.71 3.41
C VAL A 15 -8.70 3.84 3.10
N GLY A 16 -8.92 2.71 2.44
CA GLY A 16 -7.88 1.80 1.99
C GLY A 16 -8.37 0.35 1.94
N ILE A 17 -7.44 -0.56 1.71
CA ILE A 17 -7.66 -2.00 1.81
C ILE A 17 -7.23 -2.41 3.23
N HIS A 18 -8.20 -2.85 4.02
CA HIS A 18 -8.06 -3.13 5.46
C HIS A 18 -7.72 -4.59 5.71
N VAL A 19 -6.46 -4.89 6.00
CA VAL A 19 -5.99 -6.26 6.23
C VAL A 19 -5.75 -6.49 7.71
N GLY A 20 -6.42 -7.51 8.26
CA GLY A 20 -6.34 -7.88 9.67
C GLY A 20 -7.55 -7.43 10.47
N ASP A 21 -7.40 -7.41 11.80
CA ASP A 21 -8.48 -7.06 12.70
C ASP A 21 -8.68 -5.54 12.75
N SER A 22 -9.86 -5.06 12.37
CA SER A 22 -10.19 -3.63 12.44
C SER A 22 -10.21 -3.07 13.87
N ALA A 23 -10.29 -3.94 14.88
CA ALA A 23 -10.13 -3.57 16.29
C ALA A 23 -8.67 -3.57 16.78
N ALA A 24 -7.71 -3.96 15.93
CA ALA A 24 -6.30 -3.96 16.32
C ALA A 24 -5.84 -2.54 16.71
N PRO A 25 -5.08 -2.40 17.82
CA PRO A 25 -4.77 -1.09 18.41
C PRO A 25 -3.84 -0.23 17.54
N VAL A 26 -2.97 -0.85 16.75
CA VAL A 26 -2.00 -0.14 15.90
C VAL A 26 -2.41 -0.21 14.45
N LYS A 27 -2.45 0.95 13.78
CA LYS A 27 -2.77 1.08 12.35
C LYS A 27 -1.50 1.37 11.56
N VAL A 28 -1.23 0.56 10.54
CA VAL A 28 -0.13 0.77 9.60
C VAL A 28 -0.72 1.25 8.29
N MET A 29 -0.61 2.54 8.00
CA MET A 29 -1.18 3.16 6.80
C MET A 29 -0.09 3.31 5.74
N SER A 30 -0.28 2.73 4.56
CA SER A 30 0.77 2.66 3.53
C SER A 30 0.28 3.19 2.20
N PHE A 31 0.77 4.38 1.80
CA PHE A 31 0.57 4.92 0.46
C PHE A 31 1.56 4.28 -0.50
N VAL A 32 1.06 3.52 -1.46
CA VAL A 32 1.88 2.74 -2.39
C VAL A 32 1.39 2.86 -3.82
N ASN A 33 2.28 2.70 -4.77
CA ASN A 33 1.92 2.50 -6.17
C ASN A 33 2.49 1.15 -6.62
N LEU A 34 1.65 0.27 -7.16
CA LEU A 34 2.03 -1.12 -7.44
C LEU A 34 3.10 -1.25 -8.54
N ARG A 35 3.40 -0.19 -9.30
CA ARG A 35 4.53 -0.18 -10.24
C ARG A 35 5.84 0.30 -9.61
N CYS A 36 5.78 1.03 -8.50
CA CYS A 36 6.95 1.61 -7.87
C CYS A 36 7.88 0.50 -7.36
N PRO A 37 9.17 0.48 -7.77
CA PRO A 37 10.12 -0.52 -7.28
C PRO A 37 10.44 -0.37 -5.79
N PHE A 38 10.41 0.86 -5.26
CA PHE A 38 10.56 1.11 -3.82
C PHE A 38 9.36 0.61 -3.02
N CYS A 39 8.13 0.69 -3.58
CA CYS A 39 6.96 0.09 -2.93
C CYS A 39 7.02 -1.44 -2.94
N ARG A 40 7.58 -2.05 -4.01
CA ARG A 40 7.89 -3.48 -4.05
C ARG A 40 8.89 -3.85 -2.94
N GLU A 41 9.99 -3.10 -2.84
CA GLU A 41 11.01 -3.33 -1.80
C GLU A 41 10.44 -3.23 -0.39
N TRP A 42 9.62 -2.21 -0.11
CA TRP A 42 8.87 -2.10 1.15
C TRP A 42 8.00 -3.34 1.40
N ASN A 43 7.22 -3.77 0.41
CA ASN A 43 6.34 -4.94 0.53
C ASN A 43 7.13 -6.21 0.87
N GLU A 44 8.23 -6.47 0.15
CA GLU A 44 9.08 -7.64 0.34
C GLU A 44 9.78 -7.65 1.71
N LYS A 45 10.43 -6.54 2.11
CA LYS A 45 11.13 -6.44 3.40
C LYS A 45 10.18 -6.56 4.59
N SER A 46 9.00 -5.97 4.49
CA SER A 46 8.05 -5.89 5.61
C SER A 46 7.14 -7.11 5.73
N GLN A 47 7.08 -7.98 4.71
CA GLN A 47 6.07 -9.04 4.58
C GLN A 47 5.96 -9.93 5.81
N ASP A 48 7.09 -10.47 6.29
CA ASP A 48 7.10 -11.41 7.41
C ASP A 48 6.67 -10.74 8.72
N VAL A 49 7.20 -9.55 8.99
CA VAL A 49 6.86 -8.76 10.19
C VAL A 49 5.39 -8.39 10.19
N LEU A 50 4.87 -7.85 9.09
CA LEU A 50 3.46 -7.47 8.99
C LEU A 50 2.54 -8.70 9.12
N THR A 51 2.91 -9.83 8.50
CA THR A 51 2.13 -11.08 8.59
C THR A 51 2.03 -11.58 10.02
N GLU A 52 3.15 -11.65 10.73
CA GLU A 52 3.18 -12.06 12.14
C GLU A 52 2.28 -11.17 13.01
N PHE A 53 2.40 -9.85 12.87
CA PHE A 53 1.64 -8.91 13.70
C PHE A 53 0.15 -8.88 13.35
N ILE A 54 -0.22 -9.06 12.08
CA ILE A 54 -1.62 -9.19 11.64
C ILE A 54 -2.24 -10.47 12.21
N GLN A 55 -1.56 -11.61 12.08
CA GLN A 55 -2.04 -12.89 12.62
C GLN A 55 -2.18 -12.86 14.14
N ALA A 56 -1.29 -12.14 14.83
CA ALA A 56 -1.37 -11.90 16.26
C ALA A 56 -2.46 -10.87 16.66
N ARG A 57 -3.22 -10.32 15.70
CA ARG A 57 -4.24 -9.27 15.90
C ARG A 57 -3.71 -8.00 16.57
N LYS A 58 -2.41 -7.74 16.39
CA LYS A 58 -1.72 -6.59 16.98
C LYS A 58 -1.83 -5.34 16.12
N ILE A 59 -1.84 -5.53 14.80
CA ILE A 59 -1.95 -4.43 13.84
C ILE A 59 -3.08 -4.66 12.86
N GLU A 60 -3.59 -3.57 12.30
CA GLU A 60 -4.30 -3.54 11.04
C GLU A 60 -3.41 -2.85 10.00
N LEU A 61 -3.23 -3.49 8.85
CA LEU A 61 -2.54 -2.89 7.70
C LEU A 61 -3.58 -2.27 6.76
N ILE A 62 -3.41 -0.99 6.46
CA ILE A 62 -4.32 -0.21 5.62
C ILE A 62 -3.52 0.23 4.40
N ILE A 63 -3.68 -0.52 3.32
CA ILE A 63 -2.99 -0.27 2.05
C ILE A 63 -3.79 0.80 1.29
N LYS A 64 -3.13 1.88 0.90
CA LYS A 64 -3.71 3.01 0.16
C LYS A 64 -3.07 3.07 -1.24
N PRO A 65 -3.65 2.38 -2.25
CA PRO A 65 -3.20 2.47 -3.63
C PRO A 65 -3.29 3.92 -4.14
N PHE A 66 -2.13 4.55 -4.28
CA PHE A 66 -2.01 5.96 -4.62
C PHE A 66 -1.64 6.10 -6.10
N ASP A 67 -2.64 6.47 -6.89
CA ASP A 67 -2.44 6.78 -8.31
C ASP A 67 -1.51 7.98 -8.49
N LYS A 68 -0.58 7.87 -9.44
CA LYS A 68 0.44 8.89 -9.70
C LYS A 68 0.38 9.37 -11.15
N GLU A 69 0.58 10.67 -11.32
CA GLU A 69 0.63 11.33 -12.65
C GLU A 69 1.91 10.97 -13.43
N LYS A 70 3.02 10.70 -12.72
CA LYS A 70 4.31 10.37 -13.35
C LYS A 70 4.13 9.19 -14.29
N GLU A 71 4.46 9.37 -15.57
CA GLU A 71 4.24 8.39 -16.65
C GLU A 71 4.76 6.99 -16.30
N SER A 72 5.93 6.89 -15.66
CA SER A 72 6.48 5.60 -15.26
C SER A 72 5.51 4.83 -14.36
N LEU A 73 4.79 5.52 -13.46
CA LEU A 73 3.90 4.96 -12.43
C LEU A 73 2.44 4.78 -12.88
N GLN A 74 2.04 5.30 -14.04
CA GLN A 74 0.66 5.17 -14.52
C GLN A 74 0.23 3.71 -14.74
N ARG A 75 1.17 2.80 -15.01
CA ARG A 75 0.88 1.35 -15.04
C ARG A 75 0.39 0.84 -13.69
N GLY A 76 0.88 1.40 -12.58
CA GLY A 76 0.36 1.09 -11.25
C GLY A 76 -1.10 1.53 -11.08
N ASN A 77 -1.47 2.68 -11.64
CA ASN A 77 -2.87 3.16 -11.59
C ASN A 77 -3.80 2.17 -12.30
N VAL A 78 -3.35 1.59 -13.42
CA VAL A 78 -4.09 0.52 -14.12
C VAL A 78 -4.27 -0.69 -13.21
N THR A 79 -3.23 -1.16 -12.53
CA THR A 79 -3.31 -2.35 -11.66
C THR A 79 -4.13 -2.10 -10.40
N HIS A 80 -4.18 -0.87 -9.87
CA HIS A 80 -5.01 -0.52 -8.71
C HIS A 80 -6.52 -0.76 -8.94
N ARG A 81 -6.97 -0.72 -10.20
CA ARG A 81 -8.36 -1.05 -10.57
C ARG A 81 -8.71 -2.52 -10.40
N TYR A 82 -7.73 -3.40 -10.24
CA TYR A 82 -7.94 -4.85 -10.07
C TYR A 82 -7.87 -5.30 -8.61
N LEU A 83 -7.85 -4.36 -7.66
CA LEU A 83 -7.81 -4.65 -6.22
C LEU A 83 -9.22 -4.75 -5.66
N ASP A 84 -9.58 -5.90 -5.10
CA ASP A 84 -10.90 -6.14 -4.53
C ASP A 84 -10.93 -5.73 -3.05
N TYR A 85 -11.49 -4.55 -2.78
CA TYR A 85 -11.60 -4.01 -1.42
C TYR A 85 -12.54 -4.83 -0.52
N SER A 86 -13.42 -5.67 -1.09
CA SER A 86 -14.32 -6.54 -0.33
C SER A 86 -13.65 -7.81 0.20
N LYS A 87 -12.45 -8.12 -0.31
CA LYS A 87 -11.65 -9.29 0.06
C LYS A 87 -10.21 -8.91 0.41
N PRO A 88 -9.98 -8.18 1.51
CA PRO A 88 -8.70 -7.54 1.77
C PRO A 88 -7.53 -8.53 1.93
N GLU A 89 -7.74 -9.70 2.52
CA GLU A 89 -6.72 -10.74 2.66
C GLU A 89 -6.31 -11.31 1.29
N GLU A 90 -7.29 -11.68 0.46
CA GLU A 90 -7.05 -12.16 -0.92
C GLU A 90 -6.37 -11.06 -1.74
N THR A 91 -6.81 -9.82 -1.59
CA THR A 91 -6.22 -8.67 -2.28
C THR A 91 -4.78 -8.41 -1.85
N ARG A 92 -4.42 -8.61 -0.58
CA ARG A 92 -3.01 -8.54 -0.14
C ARG A 92 -2.16 -9.62 -0.81
N GLU A 93 -2.67 -10.84 -0.95
CA GLU A 93 -1.96 -11.90 -1.68
C GLU A 93 -1.81 -11.55 -3.16
N ASN A 94 -2.84 -10.96 -3.78
CA ASN A 94 -2.78 -10.50 -5.16
C ASN A 94 -1.78 -9.35 -5.34
N ILE A 95 -1.69 -8.42 -4.38
CA ILE A 95 -0.66 -7.37 -4.36
C ILE A 95 0.74 -7.99 -4.35
N ASN A 96 0.99 -9.02 -3.53
CA ASN A 96 2.27 -9.72 -3.52
C ASN A 96 2.60 -10.33 -4.88
N LYS A 97 1.62 -10.97 -5.55
CA LYS A 97 1.79 -11.53 -6.90
C LYS A 97 2.08 -10.44 -7.94
N ILE A 98 1.33 -9.33 -7.90
CA ILE A 98 1.53 -8.18 -8.78
C ILE A 98 2.95 -7.62 -8.63
N TYR A 99 3.45 -7.47 -7.40
CA TYR A 99 4.82 -7.04 -7.15
C TYR A 99 5.87 -8.05 -7.62
N SER A 100 5.65 -9.35 -7.38
CA SER A 100 6.58 -10.42 -7.81
C SER A 100 6.74 -10.50 -9.34
N THR A 101 5.73 -10.03 -10.08
CA THR A 101 5.71 -10.00 -11.54
C THR A 101 5.93 -8.59 -12.12
N GLN A 102 6.32 -7.61 -11.29
CA GLN A 102 6.41 -6.20 -11.67
C GLN A 102 7.32 -5.95 -12.88
N ASP A 103 8.39 -6.73 -13.04
CA ASP A 103 9.31 -6.59 -14.19
C ASP A 103 8.71 -7.12 -15.50
N GLU A 104 7.71 -8.00 -15.44
CA GLU A 104 7.02 -8.55 -16.62
C GLU A 104 6.02 -7.55 -17.19
N TRP A 105 5.22 -6.90 -16.34
CA TRP A 105 4.15 -6.01 -16.78
C TRP A 105 4.51 -4.52 -16.71
N GLY A 106 5.48 -4.12 -15.89
CA GLY A 106 5.77 -2.72 -15.56
C GLY A 106 6.29 -1.86 -16.71
N SER A 107 6.67 -2.46 -17.84
CA SER A 107 7.12 -1.79 -19.07
C SER A 107 6.06 -1.79 -20.18
N LEU A 108 5.00 -2.58 -20.05
CA LEU A 108 3.94 -2.71 -21.04
C LEU A 108 3.14 -1.40 -21.22
N SER A 109 2.36 -1.32 -22.31
CA SER A 109 1.37 -0.26 -22.46
C SER A 109 0.23 -0.42 -21.44
N LEU A 110 -0.54 0.66 -21.19
CA LEU A 110 -1.63 0.63 -20.21
C LEU A 110 -2.69 -0.46 -20.52
N THR A 111 -3.00 -0.66 -21.81
CA THR A 111 -3.95 -1.70 -22.26
C THR A 111 -3.38 -3.10 -22.05
N GLU A 112 -2.09 -3.30 -22.31
CA GLU A 112 -1.44 -4.59 -22.10
C GLU A 112 -1.28 -4.92 -20.60
N VAL A 113 -1.09 -3.92 -19.74
CA VAL A 113 -1.12 -4.13 -18.28
C VAL A 113 -2.49 -4.63 -17.83
N ALA A 114 -3.58 -4.02 -18.31
CA ALA A 114 -4.94 -4.50 -18.02
C ALA A 114 -5.13 -5.96 -18.47
N ALA A 115 -4.72 -6.27 -19.72
CA ALA A 115 -4.77 -7.63 -20.23
C ALA A 115 -3.90 -8.61 -19.42
N TYR A 116 -2.75 -8.17 -18.89
CA TYR A 116 -1.90 -9.00 -18.03
C TYR A 116 -2.61 -9.32 -16.70
N MET A 117 -3.23 -8.32 -16.06
CA MET A 117 -3.97 -8.53 -14.79
C MET A 117 -5.07 -9.57 -14.97
N GLU A 118 -5.80 -9.52 -16.09
CA GLU A 118 -6.90 -10.45 -16.39
C GLU A 118 -6.40 -11.84 -16.81
N SER A 119 -5.53 -11.90 -17.82
CA SER A 119 -5.18 -13.17 -18.46
C SER A 119 -4.08 -13.95 -17.74
N LYS A 120 -3.14 -13.26 -17.08
CA LYS A 120 -2.00 -13.89 -16.40
C LYS A 120 -2.24 -14.03 -14.91
N LEU A 121 -2.79 -13.00 -14.28
CA LEU A 121 -3.05 -13.01 -12.83
C LEU A 121 -4.48 -13.43 -12.48
N GLY A 122 -5.39 -13.56 -13.46
CA GLY A 122 -6.77 -14.00 -13.22
C GLY A 122 -7.60 -12.99 -12.43
N LEU A 123 -7.21 -11.72 -12.41
CA LEU A 123 -7.88 -10.68 -11.66
C LEU A 123 -9.04 -10.10 -12.46
N THR A 124 -10.06 -9.61 -11.75
CA THR A 124 -11.21 -8.94 -12.35
C THR A 124 -11.15 -7.45 -12.06
N GLU A 125 -11.43 -6.61 -13.05
CA GLU A 125 -11.49 -5.16 -12.86
C GLU A 125 -12.63 -4.79 -11.89
N GLN A 126 -12.37 -3.80 -11.03
CA GLN A 126 -13.25 -3.31 -9.98
C GLN A 126 -13.59 -1.83 -10.22
N ASP A 127 -14.75 -1.37 -9.73
CA ASP A 127 -15.10 0.05 -9.72
C ASP A 127 -14.48 0.77 -8.49
N ASN A 128 -13.17 0.99 -8.57
CA ASN A 128 -12.39 1.60 -7.48
C ASN A 128 -12.29 3.13 -7.59
N LYS A 129 -12.88 3.77 -8.62
CA LYS A 129 -12.62 5.18 -8.95
C LYS A 129 -12.88 6.12 -7.77
N ALA A 130 -14.04 5.97 -7.12
CA ALA A 130 -14.41 6.84 -6.00
C ALA A 130 -13.46 6.68 -4.79
N VAL A 131 -12.89 5.48 -4.59
CA VAL A 131 -11.93 5.23 -3.52
C VAL A 131 -10.56 5.80 -3.89
N SER A 132 -10.10 5.61 -5.13
CA SER A 132 -8.85 6.21 -5.62
C SER A 132 -8.85 7.74 -5.49
N GLU A 133 -9.97 8.40 -5.84
CA GLU A 133 -10.12 9.86 -5.69
C GLU A 133 -10.01 10.31 -4.22
N LYS A 134 -10.57 9.53 -3.28
CA LYS A 134 -10.44 9.81 -1.84
C LYS A 134 -9.00 9.65 -1.36
N ILE A 135 -8.29 8.60 -1.79
CA ILE A 135 -6.88 8.38 -1.43
C ILE A 135 -6.00 9.53 -1.97
N ILE A 136 -6.23 9.99 -3.21
CA ILE A 136 -5.53 11.13 -3.78
C ILE A 136 -5.81 12.41 -2.97
N ALA A 137 -7.08 12.65 -2.61
CA ALA A 137 -7.46 13.82 -1.82
C ALA A 137 -6.85 13.81 -0.41
N GLU A 138 -6.83 12.65 0.24
CA GLU A 138 -6.17 12.44 1.53
C GLU A 138 -4.66 12.69 1.42
N ALA A 139 -3.99 12.08 0.45
CA ALA A 139 -2.56 12.27 0.21
C ALA A 139 -2.22 13.76 -0.02
N ASN A 140 -3.02 14.46 -0.84
CA ASN A 140 -2.83 15.89 -1.09
C ASN A 140 -3.02 16.73 0.17
N THR A 141 -4.04 16.42 0.98
CA THR A 141 -4.29 17.12 2.26
C THR A 141 -3.13 16.93 3.23
N ALA A 142 -2.59 15.71 3.27
CA ALA A 142 -1.46 15.31 4.09
C ALA A 142 -0.09 15.73 3.52
N ASN A 143 -0.03 16.39 2.36
CA ASN A 143 1.20 16.69 1.62
C ASN A 143 2.07 15.45 1.30
N ILE A 144 1.45 14.28 1.12
CA ILE A 144 2.14 13.05 0.72
C ILE A 144 2.32 13.05 -0.80
N VAL A 145 3.55 13.28 -1.23
CA VAL A 145 3.90 13.35 -2.66
C VAL A 145 4.61 12.08 -3.15
N PHE A 146 5.31 11.38 -2.27
CA PHE A 146 6.15 10.24 -2.62
C PHE A 146 5.49 8.92 -2.22
N VAL A 147 5.95 7.84 -2.87
CA VAL A 147 5.57 6.46 -2.56
C VAL A 147 6.84 5.59 -2.57
N PRO A 148 7.01 4.66 -1.61
CA PRO A 148 6.11 4.42 -0.49
C PRO A 148 6.16 5.56 0.55
N THR A 149 5.05 5.79 1.23
CA THR A 149 5.01 6.55 2.49
C THR A 149 4.18 5.73 3.47
N VAL A 150 4.80 5.36 4.58
CA VAL A 150 4.19 4.53 5.61
C VAL A 150 4.09 5.33 6.90
N ILE A 151 2.93 5.24 7.54
CA ILE A 151 2.62 5.97 8.77
C ILE A 151 2.16 4.96 9.82
N VAL A 152 2.81 5.01 10.98
CA VAL A 152 2.44 4.25 12.18
C VAL A 152 2.50 5.19 13.37
N GLY A 153 1.34 5.50 13.97
CA GLY A 153 1.26 6.51 15.02
C GLY A 153 1.80 7.86 14.53
N LYS A 154 2.88 8.35 15.14
CA LYS A 154 3.56 9.60 14.73
C LYS A 154 4.77 9.37 13.80
N HIS A 155 5.11 8.12 13.52
CA HIS A 155 6.28 7.77 12.73
C HIS A 155 5.92 7.74 11.25
N ILE A 156 6.73 8.41 10.45
CA ILE A 156 6.62 8.46 8.99
C ILE A 156 7.93 7.94 8.42
N PHE A 157 7.87 6.95 7.53
CA PHE A 157 9.04 6.31 6.94
C PHE A 157 8.72 5.78 5.53
N ASP A 158 9.74 5.26 4.87
CA ASP A 158 9.70 4.69 3.52
C ASP A 158 10.41 3.31 3.49
N GLU A 159 10.82 2.82 2.32
CA GLU A 159 11.41 1.50 2.12
C GLU A 159 12.78 1.28 2.82
N HIS A 160 13.38 2.33 3.38
CA HIS A 160 14.66 2.24 4.07
C HIS A 160 14.56 1.59 5.44
N ILE A 161 13.37 1.50 6.04
CA ILE A 161 13.19 0.82 7.33
C ILE A 161 13.55 -0.67 7.19
N SER A 162 14.37 -1.18 8.11
CA SER A 162 14.67 -2.61 8.18
C SER A 162 13.52 -3.38 8.86
N PRO A 163 13.44 -4.72 8.65
CA PRO A 163 12.46 -5.55 9.35
C PRO A 163 12.57 -5.46 10.89
N GLU A 164 13.79 -5.34 11.41
CA GLU A 164 14.06 -5.23 12.85
C GLU A 164 13.59 -3.88 13.42
N GLU A 165 13.86 -2.78 12.71
CA GLU A 165 13.37 -1.45 13.08
C GLU A 165 11.85 -1.38 12.99
N LEU A 166 11.23 -1.96 11.95
CA LEU A 166 9.78 -2.03 11.84
C LEU A 166 9.17 -2.80 13.01
N ARG A 167 9.73 -3.96 13.37
CA ARG A 167 9.28 -4.74 14.53
C ARG A 167 9.40 -3.95 15.83
N THR A 168 10.50 -3.23 16.01
CA THR A 168 10.73 -2.39 17.20
C THR A 168 9.67 -1.30 17.27
N LEU A 169 9.49 -0.55 16.19
CA LEU A 169 8.47 0.49 16.06
C LEU A 169 7.07 -0.02 16.39
N LEU A 170 6.65 -1.15 15.81
CA LEU A 170 5.32 -1.70 16.06
C LEU A 170 5.13 -2.11 17.52
N ASN A 171 6.15 -2.69 18.18
CA ASN A 171 6.08 -3.03 19.59
C ASN A 171 6.04 -1.80 20.49
N GLU A 172 6.77 -0.73 20.15
CA GLU A 172 6.71 0.54 20.87
C GLU A 172 5.34 1.20 20.77
N GLU A 173 4.72 1.18 19.59
CA GLU A 173 3.35 1.70 19.41
C GLU A 173 2.31 0.85 20.14
N LEU A 174 2.48 -0.48 20.20
CA LEU A 174 1.61 -1.38 20.96
C LEU A 174 1.67 -1.18 22.48
N ALA A 175 2.77 -0.61 22.98
CA ALA A 175 2.98 -0.39 24.42
C ALA A 175 2.35 0.91 24.94
N LYS A 176 1.74 1.71 24.06
CA LYS A 176 1.04 2.97 24.39
C LYS A 176 -0.42 2.73 24.75
#